data_AF-A0A3N2MQB7-F1
#
_entry.id   AF-A0A3N2MQB7-F1
#
_cell.length_a   1.000
_cell.length_b   1.000
_cell.length_c   1.000
_cell.angle_alpha   90.00
_cell.angle_beta   90.00
_cell.angle_gamma   90.00
#
_symmetry.space_group_name_H-M   'P 1'
#
loop_
_entity.id
_entity.type
_entity.pdbx_description
1 polymer ?
#
loop_
_entity_poly.entity_id
_entity_poly.type
_entity_poly.pdbx_seq_one_letter_code
_entity_poly.pdbx_strand_id
1 'polypeptide(L)' 'MTEQTSRDILRKKRSSVLHQMQLLDVDTADWGKVDALCLDSRIAGKRFCHLDCDELDALLIKLRAIKRKQTTIKNK' A
#
# COMPACT_ATOMS: atom_id res chain seq x y z
N MET A 1 -12.51 3.50 -26.15
CA MET A 1 -11.13 3.72 -25.66
C MET A 1 -11.26 4.63 -24.46
N THR A 2 -11.30 4.10 -23.23
CA THR A 2 -11.57 4.93 -22.06
C THR A 2 -10.33 5.75 -21.70
N GLU A 3 -10.41 7.06 -21.89
CA GLU A 3 -9.45 8.02 -21.34
C GLU A 3 -9.50 7.90 -19.82
N GLN A 4 -8.65 7.05 -19.24
CA GLN A 4 -8.49 7.01 -17.78
C GLN A 4 -7.83 8.31 -17.38
N THR A 5 -8.59 9.17 -16.70
CA THR A 5 -8.01 10.40 -16.16
C THR A 5 -6.98 10.04 -15.09
N SER A 6 -5.95 10.86 -14.92
CA SER A 6 -4.87 10.61 -13.93
C SER A 6 -5.40 10.37 -12.51
N ARG A 7 -6.60 10.86 -12.19
CA ARG A 7 -7.29 10.60 -10.91
C ARG A 7 -7.84 9.18 -10.78
N ASP A 8 -8.32 8.57 -11.86
CA ASP A 8 -8.83 7.20 -11.83
C ASP A 8 -7.71 6.19 -11.61
N ILE A 9 -6.55 6.43 -12.23
CA ILE A 9 -5.35 5.63 -12.04
C ILE A 9 -4.90 5.72 -10.57
N LEU A 10 -4.81 6.93 -10.03
CA LEU A 10 -4.45 7.15 -8.62
C LEU A 10 -5.41 6.43 -7.67
N ARG A 11 -6.72 6.52 -7.94
CA ARG A 11 -7.75 5.84 -7.14
C ARG A 11 -7.58 4.32 -7.16
N LYS A 12 -7.33 3.73 -8.34
CA LYS A 12 -7.09 2.28 -8.49
C LYS A 12 -5.83 1.85 -7.74
N LYS A 13 -4.74 2.62 -7.83
CA LYS A 13 -3.50 2.34 -7.09
C LYS A 13 -3.71 2.39 -5.58
N ARG A 14 -4.38 3.44 -5.07
CA ARG A 14 -4.72 3.55 -3.63
C ARG A 14 -5.54 2.37 -3.15
N SER A 15 -6.57 1.99 -3.90
CA SER A 15 -7.38 0.81 -3.58
C SER A 15 -6.56 -0.48 -3.54
N SER A 16 -5.60 -0.63 -4.46
CA SER A 16 -4.74 -1.81 -4.53
C SER A 16 -3.77 -1.88 -3.33
N VAL A 17 -3.25 -0.74 -2.87
CA VAL A 17 -2.40 -0.67 -1.67
C VAL A 17 -3.22 -1.03 -0.42
N LEU A 18 -4.40 -0.44 -0.24
CA LEU A 18 -5.27 -0.73 0.89
C LEU A 18 -5.66 -2.21 0.94
N HIS A 19 -6.00 -2.81 -0.19
CA HIS A 19 -6.28 -4.24 -0.26
C HIS A 19 -5.06 -5.07 0.17
N GLN A 20 -3.86 -4.68 -0.24
CA GLN A 20 -2.64 -5.38 0.14
C GLN A 20 -2.33 -5.24 1.65
N MET A 21 -2.66 -4.09 2.25
CA MET A 21 -2.57 -3.86 3.70
C MET A 21 -3.55 -4.76 4.46
N GLN A 22 -4.80 -4.88 4.01
CA GLN A 22 -5.78 -5.80 4.62
C GLN A 22 -5.28 -7.24 4.61
N LEU A 23 -4.67 -7.68 3.51
CA LEU A 23 -4.07 -9.01 3.39
C LEU A 23 -2.86 -9.24 4.29
N LEU A 24 -2.33 -8.19 4.92
CA LEU A 24 -1.27 -8.22 5.92
C LEU A 24 -1.81 -8.05 7.35
N ASP A 25 -3.13 -8.20 7.53
CA ASP A 25 -3.85 -7.99 8.79
C ASP A 25 -3.74 -6.54 9.33
N VAL A 26 -3.51 -5.56 8.44
CA VAL A 26 -3.59 -4.14 8.78
C VAL A 26 -5.03 -3.70 8.69
N ASP A 27 -5.56 -3.16 9.78
CA ASP A 27 -6.89 -2.57 9.84
C ASP A 27 -6.92 -1.26 9.03
N THR A 28 -7.52 -1.31 7.84
CA THR A 28 -7.67 -0.16 6.95
C THR A 28 -8.83 0.75 7.31
N ALA A 29 -9.67 0.40 8.29
CA ALA A 29 -10.68 1.32 8.84
C ALA A 29 -10.03 2.32 9.81
N ASP A 30 -8.90 1.95 10.42
CA ASP A 30 -8.06 2.80 11.25
C ASP A 30 -6.98 3.51 10.40
N TRP A 31 -7.25 4.77 10.05
CA TRP A 31 -6.31 5.61 9.31
C TRP A 31 -4.99 5.85 10.06
N GLY A 32 -4.97 5.76 11.38
CA GLY A 32 -3.74 5.87 12.18
C GLY A 32 -2.76 4.74 11.89
N LYS A 33 -3.26 3.50 11.73
CA LYS A 33 -2.43 2.35 11.35
C LYS A 33 -1.94 2.43 9.91
N VAL A 34 -2.81 2.86 8.99
CA VAL A 34 -2.45 3.07 7.58
C VAL A 34 -1.36 4.12 7.45
N ASP A 35 -1.51 5.27 8.11
CA ASP A 35 -0.51 6.33 8.11
C ASP A 35 0.76 5.92 8.84
N ALA A 36 0.69 5.23 9.98
CA ALA A 36 1.88 4.74 10.68
C ALA A 36 2.73 3.81 9.80
N LEU A 37 2.09 2.93 9.02
CA LEU A 37 2.80 2.08 8.06
C LEU A 37 3.49 2.92 6.99
N CYS A 38 2.81 3.91 6.41
CA CYS A 38 3.35 4.73 5.33
C CYS A 38 4.42 5.73 5.81
N LEU A 39 4.29 6.23 7.04
CA LEU A 39 5.24 7.14 7.68
C LEU A 39 6.59 6.48 7.98
N ASP A 40 6.66 5.15 8.00
CA ASP A 40 7.94 4.47 8.08
C ASP A 40 8.81 4.83 6.86
N SER A 41 9.96 5.46 7.15
CA SER A 41 10.98 5.86 6.17
C SER A 41 11.43 4.73 5.24
N ARG A 42 11.33 3.48 5.69
CA ARG A 42 11.68 2.30 4.89
C ARG A 42 10.62 1.96 3.85
N ILE A 43 9.36 2.37 4.04
CA ILE A 43 8.28 2.09 3.08
C ILE A 43 7.98 3.31 2.21
N ALA A 44 7.67 4.48 2.79
CA ALA A 44 7.40 5.70 2.03
C ALA A 44 7.85 6.98 2.76
N GLY A 45 7.88 7.00 4.09
CA GLY A 45 8.27 8.17 4.87
C GLY A 45 7.26 9.33 4.82
N LYS A 46 6.04 9.07 4.34
CA LYS A 46 4.98 10.08 4.14
C LYS A 46 3.63 9.50 4.49
N ARG A 47 2.66 10.36 4.83
CA ARG A 47 1.27 9.93 5.03
C ARG A 47 0.67 9.40 3.73
N PHE A 48 -0.26 8.44 3.84
CA PHE A 48 -0.85 7.77 2.68
C PHE A 48 -1.58 8.74 1.74
N CYS A 49 -2.19 9.78 2.30
CA CYS A 49 -2.88 10.83 1.53
C CYS A 49 -1.95 11.68 0.65
N HIS A 50 -0.66 11.77 0.99
CA HIS A 50 0.35 12.54 0.27
C HIS A 50 1.13 11.72 -0.75
N LEU A 51 0.82 10.42 -0.90
CA LEU A 51 1.53 9.56 -1.84
C LEU A 51 1.07 9.78 -3.29
N ASP A 52 2.06 9.88 -4.17
CA ASP A 52 1.89 9.93 -5.62
C ASP A 52 1.75 8.53 -6.25
N CYS A 53 1.40 8.48 -7.55
CA CYS A 53 1.21 7.22 -8.27
C CYS A 53 2.45 6.31 -8.25
N ASP A 54 3.66 6.86 -8.32
CA ASP A 54 4.91 6.10 -8.29
C ASP A 54 5.23 5.59 -6.87
N GLU A 55 4.98 6.43 -5.86
CA GLU A 55 5.17 6.06 -4.45
C GLU A 55 4.21 4.95 -4.03
N LEU A 56 2.96 5.00 -4.50
CA LEU A 56 1.96 3.95 -4.28
C LEU A 56 2.37 2.61 -4.93
N ASP A 57 2.93 2.63 -6.14
CA ASP A 57 3.42 1.41 -6.78
C ASP A 57 4.62 0.82 -6.04
N ALA A 58 5.58 1.67 -5.66
CA ALA A 58 6.72 1.26 -4.86
C ALA A 58 6.28 0.64 -3.52
N LEU A 59 5.30 1.25 -2.85
CA LEU A 59 4.71 0.75 -1.62
C LEU A 59 4.07 -0.63 -1.85
N LEU A 60 3.32 -0.79 -2.94
CA LEU A 60 2.63 -2.03 -3.27
C LEU A 60 3.60 -3.20 -3.50
N ILE A 61 4.74 -2.94 -4.18
CA ILE A 61 5.82 -3.92 -4.35
C ILE A 61 6.40 -4.32 -2.99
N LYS A 62 6.67 -3.37 -2.11
CA LYS A 62 7.21 -3.62 -0.77
C LYS A 62 6.24 -4.46 0.07
N LEU A 63 4.95 -4.11 0.08
CA LEU A 63 3.93 -4.88 0.82
C LEU A 63 3.80 -6.31 0.30
N ARG A 64 3.86 -6.52 -1.02
CA ARG A 64 3.89 -7.88 -1.60
C ARG A 64 5.13 -8.66 -1.18
N ALA A 65 6.30 -8.02 -1.14
CA ALA A 65 7.53 -8.65 -0.69
C ALA A 65 7.45 -9.04 0.81
N ILE A 66 6.93 -8.15 1.66
CA ILE A 66 6.69 -8.42 3.09
C ILE A 66 5.71 -9.59 3.24
N LYS A 67 4.61 -9.60 2.49
CA LYS A 67 3.62 -10.70 2.52
C LYS A 67 4.28 -12.04 2.16
N ARG A 68 5.04 -12.09 1.06
CA ARG A 68 5.77 -13.30 0.64
C ARG A 68 6.71 -13.79 1.73
N LYS A 69 7.46 -12.88 2.39
CA LYS A 69 8.34 -13.24 3.49
C LYS A 69 7.56 -13.79 4.70
N GLN A 70 6.44 -13.16 5.07
CA GLN A 70 5.59 -13.66 6.16
C GLN A 70 5.04 -15.06 5.86
N THR A 71 4.58 -15.33 4.64
CA THR A 71 4.12 -16.67 4.25
C THR A 71 5.23 -17.71 4.33
N THR A 72 6.46 -17.35 3.96
CA THR A 72 7.61 -18.26 4.10
C THR A 72 7.96 -18.54 5.57
N ILE A 73 7.81 -17.56 6.46
CA ILE A 73 8.07 -17.74 7.90
C ILE A 73 6.97 -18.57 8.58
N LYS A 74 5.69 -18.33 8.25
CA LYS A 74 4.54 -19.06 8.84
C LYS A 74 4.49 -20.54 8.42
N ASN A 75 5.11 -20.91 7.29
CA ASN A 75 5.15 -22.27 6.76
C ASN A 75 6.40 -23.07 7.19
N LYS A 76 7.19 -22.56 8.13
CA LYS A 76 8.38 -23.21 8.69
C LYS A 76 8.16 -23.51 10.16
#